data_AF-A0A8T4Z9T9-F1
#
_entry.id   AF-A0A8T4Z9T9-F1
#
_cell.length_a   1.000
_cell.length_b   1.000
_cell.length_c   1.000
_cell.angle_alpha   90.00
_cell.angle_beta   90.00
_cell.angle_gamma   90.00
#
_symmetry.space_group_name_H-M   'P 1'
#
loop_
_entity.id
_entity.type
_entity.pdbx_description
1 polymer ?
#
loop_
_entity_poly.entity_id
_entity_poly.type
_entity_poly.pdbx_seq_one_letter_code
_entity_poly.pdbx_strand_id
1 'polypeptide(L)'
;AQSAALTLFHAIELLETQGIETLASFLEKIESDNAKRSYRTITSSPQYVDFRRILEGYRGVPHPKQMKLIEEVERQLEVNPSSRIIVFTQYRDTATCLVDLLRRRFHVGVERFVGQAAKDGDIGLSQDEQSRILRDLESGNIKILVATCIAEEGLDIPSVDLVIFYEPVPSEIRHIQRRGRTGRR
;
A
#
# COMPACT_ATOMS: atom_id res chain seq x y z
N ALA A 1 9.90 0.04 -28.42
CA ALA A 1 8.81 -0.95 -28.43
C ALA A 1 8.75 -1.73 -27.11
N GLN A 2 9.74 -2.57 -26.76
CA GLN A 2 9.72 -3.38 -25.52
C GLN A 2 9.48 -2.60 -24.22
N SER A 3 10.22 -1.50 -23.98
CA SER A 3 10.06 -0.72 -22.74
C SER A 3 8.67 -0.08 -22.61
N ALA A 4 8.04 0.34 -23.71
CA ALA A 4 6.68 0.87 -23.68
C ALA A 4 5.65 -0.24 -23.38
N ALA A 5 5.85 -1.44 -23.94
CA ALA A 5 5.00 -2.59 -23.61
C ALA A 5 5.10 -2.96 -22.12
N LEU A 6 6.29 -2.92 -21.53
CA LEU A 6 6.48 -3.15 -20.09
C LEU A 6 5.77 -2.08 -19.23
N THR A 7 5.82 -0.81 -19.63
CA THR A 7 5.10 0.27 -18.95
C THR A 7 3.57 0.06 -19.00
N LEU A 8 3.04 -0.35 -20.16
CA LEU A 8 1.61 -0.65 -20.30
C LEU A 8 1.21 -1.92 -19.54
N PHE A 9 2.05 -2.94 -19.53
CA PHE A 9 1.81 -4.16 -18.74
C PHE A 9 1.71 -3.83 -17.25
N HIS A 10 2.62 -2.98 -16.74
CA HIS A 10 2.53 -2.50 -15.36
C HIS A 10 1.27 -1.67 -15.11
N ALA A 11 0.83 -0.84 -16.06
CA ALA A 11 -0.42 -0.10 -15.95
C ALA A 11 -1.64 -1.04 -15.81
N ILE A 12 -1.68 -2.13 -16.60
CA ILE A 12 -2.72 -3.16 -16.50
C ILE A 12 -2.66 -3.85 -15.14
N GLU A 13 -1.47 -4.25 -14.70
CA GLU A 13 -1.26 -4.86 -13.39
C GLU A 13 -1.78 -3.96 -12.26
N LEU A 14 -1.47 -2.66 -12.28
CA LEU A 14 -1.97 -1.70 -11.29
C LEU A 14 -3.50 -1.60 -11.32
N LEU A 15 -4.12 -1.60 -12.50
CA LEU A 15 -5.58 -1.57 -12.62
C LEU A 15 -6.23 -2.82 -12.02
N GLU A 16 -5.70 -3.99 -12.37
CA GLU A 16 -6.25 -5.28 -11.94
C GLU A 16 -6.00 -5.58 -10.46
N THR A 17 -4.92 -5.06 -9.89
CA THR A 17 -4.49 -5.38 -8.52
C THR A 17 -4.73 -4.27 -7.51
N GLN A 18 -4.64 -2.99 -7.91
CA GLN A 18 -4.74 -1.84 -6.99
C GLN A 18 -6.04 -1.04 -7.21
N GLY A 19 -6.45 -0.88 -8.47
CA GLY A 19 -7.64 -0.14 -8.87
C GLY A 19 -7.34 1.19 -9.57
N ILE A 20 -8.40 1.96 -9.81
CA ILE A 20 -8.39 3.14 -10.68
C ILE A 20 -7.48 4.25 -10.15
N GLU A 21 -7.52 4.56 -8.86
CA GLU A 21 -6.76 5.68 -8.31
C GLU A 21 -5.24 5.46 -8.40
N THR A 22 -4.76 4.25 -8.10
CA THR A 22 -3.33 3.94 -8.18
C THR A 22 -2.83 3.96 -9.64
N LEU A 23 -3.63 3.42 -10.57
CA LEU A 23 -3.33 3.57 -11.99
C LEU A 23 -3.29 5.05 -12.37
N ALA A 24 -4.23 5.87 -11.92
CA ALA A 24 -4.28 7.28 -12.26
C ALA A 24 -3.05 8.06 -11.76
N SER A 25 -2.61 7.82 -10.52
CA SER A 25 -1.37 8.40 -9.98
C SER A 25 -0.13 7.95 -10.77
N PHE A 26 -0.09 6.69 -11.19
CA PHE A 26 0.98 6.20 -12.07
C PHE A 26 0.96 6.92 -13.43
N LEU A 27 -0.21 7.16 -14.02
CA LEU A 27 -0.36 7.87 -15.28
C LEU A 27 0.08 9.34 -15.18
N GLU A 28 -0.29 10.04 -14.10
CA GLU A 28 0.15 11.41 -13.81
C GLU A 28 1.69 11.48 -13.68
N LYS A 29 2.30 10.44 -13.12
CA LYS A 29 3.75 10.33 -13.01
C LYS A 29 4.44 10.11 -14.35
N ILE A 30 3.90 9.25 -15.23
CA ILE A 30 4.51 9.07 -16.57
C ILE A 30 4.26 10.28 -17.48
N GLU A 31 3.19 11.05 -17.23
CA GLU A 31 2.91 12.32 -17.92
C GLU A 31 3.91 13.41 -17.54
N SER A 32 4.34 13.45 -16.27
CA SER A 32 5.32 14.42 -15.78
C SER A 32 6.78 14.02 -16.06
N ASP A 33 7.09 12.73 -16.20
CA ASP A 33 8.44 12.24 -16.53
C ASP A 33 8.71 12.25 -18.05
N ASN A 34 9.33 13.34 -18.51
CA ASN A 34 9.75 13.52 -19.89
C ASN A 34 11.08 12.83 -20.26
N ALA A 35 11.81 12.26 -19.30
CA ALA A 35 13.13 11.69 -19.54
C ALA A 35 13.04 10.36 -20.30
N LYS A 36 12.00 9.57 -20.04
CA LYS A 36 11.85 8.23 -20.62
C LYS A 36 11.17 8.26 -21.99
N ARG A 37 11.84 7.69 -23.00
CA ARG A 37 11.29 7.56 -24.37
C ARG A 37 10.01 6.72 -24.41
N SER A 38 9.90 5.68 -23.56
CA SER A 38 8.70 4.85 -23.47
C SER A 38 7.48 5.66 -23.02
N TYR A 39 7.63 6.50 -22.01
CA TYR A 39 6.55 7.33 -21.48
C TYR A 39 6.05 8.29 -22.54
N ARG A 40 6.96 9.04 -23.18
CA ARG A 40 6.61 9.92 -24.31
C ARG A 40 5.90 9.20 -25.46
N THR A 41 6.31 7.97 -25.76
CA THR A 41 5.68 7.15 -26.81
C THR A 41 4.23 6.82 -26.45
N ILE A 42 3.97 6.52 -25.17
CA ILE A 42 2.64 6.20 -24.66
C ILE A 42 1.78 7.47 -24.58
N THR A 43 2.28 8.54 -23.95
CA THR A 43 1.50 9.75 -23.68
C THR A 43 1.19 10.58 -24.93
N SER A 44 1.97 10.44 -26.00
CA SER A 44 1.72 11.12 -27.29
C SER A 44 0.75 10.37 -28.21
N SER A 45 0.33 9.15 -27.85
CA SER A 45 -0.57 8.34 -28.67
C SER A 45 -2.02 8.86 -28.59
N PRO A 46 -2.76 8.96 -29.71
CA PRO A 46 -4.17 9.35 -29.67
C PRO A 46 -5.03 8.44 -28.77
N GLN A 47 -4.74 7.14 -28.77
CA GLN A 47 -5.40 6.15 -27.93
C GLN A 47 -5.23 6.43 -26.43
N TYR A 48 -4.11 7.05 -26.03
CA TYR A 48 -3.86 7.43 -24.64
C TYR A 48 -4.82 8.52 -24.15
N VAL A 49 -5.15 9.49 -25.01
CA VAL A 49 -6.09 10.57 -24.67
C VAL A 49 -7.48 10.02 -24.42
N ASP A 50 -7.95 9.10 -25.27
CA ASP A 50 -9.25 8.44 -25.09
C ASP A 50 -9.26 7.56 -23.84
N PHE A 51 -8.18 6.81 -23.60
CA PHE A 51 -8.01 6.01 -22.39
C PHE A 51 -8.07 6.87 -21.12
N ARG A 52 -7.36 8.01 -21.07
CA ARG A 52 -7.42 8.94 -19.93
C ARG A 52 -8.83 9.45 -19.68
N ARG A 53 -9.56 9.81 -20.74
CA ARG A 53 -10.96 10.26 -20.60
C ARG A 53 -11.86 9.18 -20.01
N ILE A 54 -11.71 7.93 -20.45
CA ILE A 54 -12.46 6.80 -19.91
C ILE A 54 -12.10 6.61 -18.43
N LEU A 55 -10.81 6.58 -18.09
CA LEU A 55 -10.32 6.41 -16.73
C LEU A 55 -10.90 7.44 -15.75
N GLU A 56 -10.91 8.72 -16.14
CA GLU A 56 -11.48 9.79 -15.30
C GLU A 56 -12.98 9.57 -15.01
N GLY A 57 -13.72 8.92 -15.92
CA GLY A 57 -15.12 8.54 -15.69
C GLY A 57 -15.31 7.43 -14.64
N TYR A 58 -14.26 6.68 -14.29
CA TYR A 58 -14.28 5.63 -13.27
C TYR A 58 -13.55 6.03 -11.97
N ARG A 59 -13.09 7.28 -11.84
CA ARG A 59 -12.52 7.81 -10.60
C ARG A 59 -13.49 7.61 -9.43
N GLY A 60 -12.95 7.32 -8.26
CA GLY A 60 -13.72 7.06 -7.05
C GLY A 60 -14.38 5.68 -6.97
N VAL A 61 -14.30 4.84 -8.02
CA VAL A 61 -14.75 3.44 -7.92
C VAL A 61 -13.75 2.66 -7.05
N PRO A 62 -14.15 2.18 -5.87
CA PRO A 62 -13.23 1.48 -4.97
C PRO A 62 -12.90 0.09 -5.51
N HIS A 63 -11.67 -0.36 -5.27
CA HIS A 63 -11.28 -1.73 -5.60
C HIS A 63 -11.98 -2.72 -4.63
N PRO A 64 -12.51 -3.87 -5.09
CA PRO A 64 -13.22 -4.82 -4.21
C PRO A 64 -12.43 -5.27 -2.97
N LYS A 65 -11.10 -5.37 -3.08
CA LYS A 65 -10.21 -5.66 -1.93
C LYS A 65 -10.28 -4.61 -0.82
N GLN A 66 -10.54 -3.34 -1.15
CA GLN A 66 -10.69 -2.27 -0.15
C GLN A 66 -11.89 -2.55 0.76
N MET A 67 -13.01 -3.02 0.18
CA MET A 67 -14.19 -3.39 0.96
C MET A 67 -13.90 -4.59 1.87
N LYS A 68 -13.21 -5.62 1.36
CA LYS A 68 -12.82 -6.77 2.17
C LYS A 68 -11.83 -6.43 3.28
N LEU A 69 -10.90 -5.50 3.04
CA LEU A 69 -10.03 -4.97 4.08
C LEU A 69 -10.83 -4.30 5.19
N ILE A 70 -11.78 -3.44 4.83
CA ILE A 70 -12.66 -2.76 5.80
C ILE A 70 -13.45 -3.77 6.61
N GLU A 71 -14.10 -4.75 5.96
CA GLU A 71 -14.87 -5.79 6.65
C GLU A 71 -14.02 -6.54 7.68
N GLU A 72 -12.78 -6.91 7.32
CA GLU A 72 -11.90 -7.68 8.20
C GLU A 72 -11.36 -6.85 9.37
N VAL A 73 -11.03 -5.58 9.13
CA VAL A 73 -10.62 -4.63 10.18
C VAL A 73 -11.79 -4.35 11.13
N GLU A 74 -12.98 -4.11 10.61
CA GLU A 74 -14.20 -3.86 11.40
C GLU A 74 -14.51 -5.06 12.29
N ARG A 75 -14.53 -6.27 11.72
CA ARG A 75 -14.72 -7.52 12.45
C ARG A 75 -13.73 -7.69 13.61
N GLN A 76 -12.45 -7.37 13.39
CA GLN A 76 -11.43 -7.49 14.43
C GLN A 76 -11.60 -6.45 15.54
N LEU A 77 -11.92 -5.21 15.19
CA LEU A 77 -12.14 -4.13 16.15
C LEU A 77 -13.43 -4.31 16.94
N GLU A 78 -14.45 -4.98 16.38
CA GLU A 78 -15.66 -5.39 17.11
C GLU A 78 -15.35 -6.46 18.17
N VAL A 79 -14.53 -7.47 17.81
CA VAL A 79 -14.12 -8.54 18.74
C VAL A 79 -13.24 -8.00 19.85
N ASN A 80 -12.27 -7.16 19.51
CA ASN A 80 -11.41 -6.50 20.49
C ASN A 80 -11.07 -5.07 20.02
N PRO A 81 -11.70 -4.04 20.63
CA PRO A 81 -11.44 -2.64 20.30
C PRO A 81 -10.00 -2.19 20.53
N SER A 82 -9.21 -2.88 21.35
CA SER A 82 -7.78 -2.56 21.57
C SER A 82 -6.84 -3.28 20.61
N SER A 83 -7.37 -4.03 19.63
CA SER A 83 -6.56 -4.80 18.68
C SER A 83 -5.58 -3.92 17.92
N ARG A 84 -4.35 -4.42 17.79
CA ARG A 84 -3.34 -3.86 16.89
C ARG A 84 -3.33 -4.68 15.60
N ILE A 85 -3.28 -3.99 14.47
CA ILE A 85 -3.44 -4.59 13.14
C ILE A 85 -2.31 -4.11 12.24
N ILE A 86 -1.69 -5.02 11.50
CA ILE A 86 -0.75 -4.67 10.44
C ILE A 86 -1.33 -5.10 9.10
N VAL A 87 -1.34 -4.19 8.14
CA VAL A 87 -1.75 -4.42 6.75
C VAL A 87 -0.51 -4.31 5.87
N PHE A 88 -0.10 -5.42 5.26
CA PHE A 88 1.00 -5.43 4.30
C PHE A 88 0.50 -5.24 2.88
N THR A 89 1.20 -4.40 2.12
CA THR A 89 0.97 -4.15 0.69
C THR A 89 2.30 -4.05 -0.05
N GLN A 90 2.33 -4.14 -1.37
CA GLN A 90 3.57 -4.13 -2.14
C GLN A 90 4.04 -2.70 -2.50
N TYR A 91 3.09 -1.77 -2.70
CA TYR A 91 3.38 -0.44 -3.25
C TYR A 91 3.14 0.68 -2.24
N ARG A 92 4.00 1.69 -2.24
CA ARG A 92 3.90 2.86 -1.35
C ARG A 92 2.65 3.69 -1.62
N ASP A 93 2.29 3.87 -2.89
CA ASP A 93 1.07 4.57 -3.28
C ASP A 93 -0.17 3.86 -2.75
N THR A 94 -0.22 2.53 -2.89
CA THR A 94 -1.28 1.71 -2.28
C THR A 94 -1.30 1.88 -0.76
N ALA A 95 -0.14 1.88 -0.09
CA ALA A 95 -0.08 2.09 1.35
C ALA A 95 -0.69 3.45 1.76
N THR A 96 -0.36 4.52 1.03
CA THR A 96 -0.95 5.85 1.24
C THR A 96 -2.46 5.83 1.05
N CYS A 97 -2.97 5.27 -0.06
CA CYS A 97 -4.40 5.16 -0.31
C CYS A 97 -5.14 4.37 0.78
N LEU A 98 -4.55 3.28 1.26
CA LEU A 98 -5.14 2.46 2.32
C LEU A 98 -5.13 3.19 3.67
N VAL A 99 -4.10 3.96 4.00
CA VAL A 99 -4.08 4.79 5.20
C VAL A 99 -5.23 5.79 5.18
N ASP A 100 -5.41 6.51 4.07
CA ASP A 100 -6.50 7.49 3.94
C ASP A 100 -7.88 6.82 4.03
N LEU A 101 -8.05 5.67 3.37
CA LEU A 101 -9.27 4.88 3.44
C LEU A 101 -9.60 4.47 4.87
N LEU A 102 -8.62 3.91 5.59
CA LEU A 102 -8.79 3.41 6.94
C LEU A 102 -9.01 4.55 7.95
N ARG A 103 -8.31 5.68 7.81
CA ARG A 103 -8.54 6.89 8.64
C ARG A 103 -9.94 7.47 8.46
N ARG A 104 -10.47 7.47 7.23
CA ARG A 104 -11.83 7.95 6.94
C ARG A 104 -12.89 7.00 7.51
N ARG A 105 -12.64 5.69 7.43
CA ARG A 105 -13.60 4.67 7.87
C ARG A 105 -13.58 4.46 9.39
N PHE A 106 -12.40 4.52 10.00
CA PHE A 106 -12.16 4.19 11.40
C PHE A 106 -11.56 5.40 12.13
N HIS A 107 -12.15 5.77 13.26
CA HIS A 107 -11.68 6.86 14.12
C HIS A 107 -10.57 6.39 15.06
N VAL A 108 -9.53 5.75 14.51
CA VAL A 108 -8.38 5.20 15.25
C VAL A 108 -7.08 5.71 14.66
N GLY A 109 -5.98 5.63 15.42
CA GLY A 109 -4.65 5.93 14.90
C GLY A 109 -4.28 4.95 13.79
N VAL A 110 -4.01 5.46 12.59
CA VAL A 110 -3.54 4.69 11.43
C VAL A 110 -2.30 5.38 10.89
N GLU A 111 -1.22 4.63 10.67
CA GLU A 111 0.02 5.19 10.09
C GLU A 111 0.58 4.34 8.95
N ARG A 112 1.33 5.04 8.08
CA ARG A 112 2.04 4.45 6.95
C ARG A 112 3.45 4.03 7.40
N PHE A 113 3.91 2.86 6.96
CA PHE A 113 5.24 2.33 7.26
C PHE A 113 5.97 1.89 5.99
N VAL A 114 6.99 2.63 5.59
CA VAL A 114 7.76 2.35 4.37
C VAL A 114 9.26 2.33 4.66
N GLY A 115 10.04 1.70 3.78
CA GLY A 115 11.50 1.66 3.90
C GLY A 115 12.16 3.04 3.78
N GLN A 116 13.46 3.09 4.04
CA GLN A 116 14.19 4.36 4.21
C GLN A 116 14.52 5.07 2.90
N ALA A 117 14.69 4.31 1.81
CA ALA A 117 15.08 4.89 0.52
C ALA A 117 14.02 5.84 -0.03
N ALA A 118 14.45 6.97 -0.60
CA ALA A 118 13.59 7.80 -1.42
C ALA A 118 13.29 7.06 -2.74
N LYS A 119 12.03 7.02 -3.14
CA LYS A 119 11.61 6.39 -4.40
C LYS A 119 10.58 7.26 -5.07
N ASP A 120 10.87 7.69 -6.30
CA ASP A 120 9.89 8.38 -7.15
C ASP A 120 9.27 9.65 -6.54
N GLY A 121 10.04 10.40 -5.74
CA GLY A 121 9.58 11.61 -5.05
C GLY A 121 8.92 11.35 -3.69
N ASP A 122 8.68 10.09 -3.31
CA ASP A 122 8.25 9.70 -1.97
C ASP A 122 9.48 9.48 -1.07
N ILE A 123 9.66 10.40 -0.12
CA ILE A 123 10.72 10.34 0.88
C ILE A 123 10.39 9.16 1.81
N GLY A 124 11.32 8.21 1.93
CA GLY A 124 11.19 7.09 2.86
C GLY A 124 11.19 7.56 4.32
N LEU A 125 10.95 6.64 5.25
CA LEU A 125 11.02 6.94 6.68
C LEU A 125 12.45 6.78 7.18
N SER A 126 12.96 7.74 7.95
CA SER A 126 14.21 7.55 8.68
C SER A 126 14.08 6.44 9.73
N GLN A 127 15.20 5.87 10.16
CA GLN A 127 15.23 4.84 11.18
C GLN A 127 14.59 5.30 12.52
N ASP A 128 14.76 6.57 12.88
CA ASP A 128 14.15 7.16 14.07
C ASP A 128 12.63 7.28 13.95
N GLU A 129 12.13 7.68 12.77
CA GLU A 129 10.69 7.73 12.48
C GLU A 129 10.06 6.34 12.50
N GLN A 130 10.71 5.36 11.87
CA GLN A 130 10.30 3.96 11.91
C GLN A 130 10.22 3.46 13.36
N SER A 131 11.26 3.70 14.15
CA SER A 131 11.31 3.30 15.58
C SER A 131 10.23 4.00 16.42
N ARG A 132 9.91 5.26 16.11
CA ARG A 132 8.82 5.98 16.77
C ARG A 132 7.47 5.37 16.44
N ILE A 133 7.18 5.12 15.16
CA ILE A 133 5.90 4.55 14.71
C ILE A 133 5.69 3.15 15.32
N LEU A 134 6.74 2.33 15.40
CA LEU A 134 6.65 1.01 16.05
C LEU A 134 6.35 1.11 17.55
N ARG A 135 6.96 2.07 18.25
CA ARG A 135 6.64 2.34 19.68
C ARG A 135 5.22 2.84 19.86
N ASP A 136 4.73 3.69 18.95
CA ASP A 136 3.34 4.18 18.98
C ASP A 136 2.32 3.08 18.65
N LEU A 137 2.68 2.11 17.81
CA LEU A 137 1.89 0.89 17.62
C LEU A 137 1.91 0.04 18.89
N GLU A 138 3.07 -0.16 19.51
CA GLU A 138 3.20 -0.96 20.73
C GLU A 138 2.42 -0.37 21.91
N SER A 139 2.45 0.95 22.10
CA SER A 139 1.71 1.66 23.15
C SER A 139 0.20 1.75 22.89
N GLY A 140 -0.24 1.48 21.66
CA GLY A 140 -1.65 1.58 21.24
C GLY A 140 -2.09 2.98 20.83
N ASN A 141 -1.17 3.95 20.73
CA ASN A 141 -1.43 5.26 20.15
C ASN A 141 -1.86 5.12 18.67
N ILE A 142 -1.26 4.15 17.97
CA ILE A 142 -1.65 3.71 16.64
C ILE A 142 -2.23 2.30 16.79
N LYS A 143 -3.37 2.05 16.13
CA LYS A 143 -3.99 0.71 16.09
C LYS A 143 -3.74 -0.01 14.78
N ILE A 144 -3.60 0.71 13.67
CA ILE A 144 -3.44 0.11 12.35
C ILE A 144 -2.17 0.64 11.70
N LEU A 145 -1.28 -0.27 11.31
CA LEU A 145 -0.06 0.05 10.56
C LEU A 145 -0.17 -0.48 9.14
N VAL A 146 -0.04 0.37 8.13
CA VAL A 146 -0.02 -0.06 6.72
C VAL A 146 1.40 -0.03 6.20
N ALA A 147 1.96 -1.19 5.84
CA ALA A 147 3.38 -1.35 5.59
C ALA A 147 3.72 -1.91 4.21
N THR A 148 4.79 -1.39 3.58
CA THR A 148 5.32 -1.94 2.31
C THR A 148 6.48 -2.90 2.48
N CYS A 149 7.25 -2.76 3.55
CA CYS A 149 8.35 -3.63 3.89
C CYS A 149 8.65 -3.46 5.38
N ILE A 150 8.79 -4.58 6.09
CA ILE A 150 9.29 -4.57 7.47
C ILE A 150 10.33 -5.68 7.68
N ALA A 151 10.23 -6.78 6.92
CA ALA A 151 11.10 -7.95 7.06
C ALA A 151 12.54 -7.76 6.55
N GLU A 152 12.77 -6.89 5.55
CA GLU A 152 14.10 -6.69 4.96
C GLU A 152 15.07 -5.97 5.91
N GLU A 153 14.57 -5.14 6.82
CA GLU A 153 15.39 -4.24 7.65
C GLU A 153 15.69 -4.79 9.06
N GLY A 154 15.25 -6.02 9.39
CA GLY A 154 15.53 -6.63 10.70
C GLY A 154 14.82 -5.94 11.89
N LEU A 155 13.77 -5.17 11.61
CA LEU A 155 13.00 -4.45 12.61
C LEU A 155 12.22 -5.40 13.52
N ASP A 156 12.26 -5.17 14.83
CA ASP A 156 11.45 -5.94 15.77
C ASP A 156 10.03 -5.39 15.82
N ILE A 157 9.13 -6.11 15.13
CA ILE A 157 7.72 -5.75 15.05
C ILE A 157 7.05 -6.16 16.37
N PRO A 158 6.32 -5.26 17.04
CA PRO A 158 5.55 -5.62 18.23
C PRO A 158 4.49 -6.68 17.90
N SER A 159 4.10 -7.45 18.90
CA SER A 159 3.03 -8.45 18.76
C SER A 159 1.71 -7.77 18.41
N VAL A 160 1.03 -8.26 17.38
CA VAL A 160 -0.26 -7.73 16.90
C VAL A 160 -1.31 -8.83 16.83
N ASP A 161 -2.58 -8.44 16.92
CA ASP A 161 -3.72 -9.36 16.99
C ASP A 161 -4.15 -9.84 15.60
N LEU A 162 -3.91 -9.02 14.57
CA LEU A 162 -4.24 -9.35 13.19
C LEU A 162 -3.16 -8.86 12.23
N VAL A 163 -2.80 -9.73 11.29
CA VAL A 163 -1.94 -9.41 10.15
C VAL A 163 -2.69 -9.69 8.86
N ILE A 164 -2.87 -8.66 8.05
CA ILE A 164 -3.55 -8.74 6.75
C ILE A 164 -2.52 -8.57 5.64
N PHE A 165 -2.58 -9.47 4.66
CA PHE A 165 -1.85 -9.34 3.41
C PHE A 165 -2.81 -8.80 2.36
N TYR A 166 -2.75 -7.49 2.09
CA TYR A 166 -3.60 -6.87 1.07
C TYR A 166 -3.32 -7.47 -0.32
N GLU A 167 -2.07 -7.91 -0.52
CA GLU A 167 -1.59 -8.58 -1.73
C GLU A 167 -0.66 -9.73 -1.34
N PRO A 168 -0.42 -10.70 -2.24
CA PRO A 168 0.57 -11.74 -2.00
C PRO A 168 1.97 -11.12 -1.91
N VAL A 169 2.44 -10.85 -0.70
CA VAL A 169 3.81 -10.36 -0.51
C VAL A 169 4.79 -11.54 -0.54
N PRO A 170 5.95 -11.44 -1.22
CA PRO A 170 6.94 -12.51 -1.28
C PRO A 170 7.37 -13.04 0.10
N SER A 171 7.94 -14.24 0.08
CA SER A 171 8.04 -15.21 1.18
C SER A 171 8.61 -14.75 2.53
N GLU A 172 9.30 -13.62 2.61
CA GLU A 172 9.94 -13.13 3.83
C GLU A 172 8.93 -12.78 4.94
N ILE A 173 7.73 -12.33 4.58
CA ILE A 173 6.68 -12.05 5.57
C ILE A 173 5.98 -13.33 6.07
N ARG A 174 6.14 -14.48 5.39
CA ARG A 174 5.71 -15.78 5.94
C ARG A 174 6.50 -16.16 7.20
N HIS A 175 7.68 -15.58 7.45
CA HIS A 175 8.41 -15.77 8.71
C HIS A 175 7.71 -15.10 9.91
N ILE A 176 7.05 -13.95 9.71
CA ILE A 176 6.27 -13.28 10.76
C ILE A 176 5.09 -14.15 11.22
N GLN A 177 4.43 -14.85 10.28
CA GLN A 177 3.37 -15.82 10.58
C GLN A 177 3.85 -17.00 11.46
N ARG A 178 5.15 -17.36 11.41
CA ARG A 178 5.73 -18.44 12.21
C ARG A 178 6.03 -18.02 13.65
N ARG A 179 6.48 -16.77 13.90
CA ARG A 179 6.72 -16.26 15.27
C ARG A 179 5.43 -16.13 16.08
N GLY A 180 4.32 -15.70 15.45
CA GLY A 180 3.02 -15.55 16.11
C GLY A 180 2.37 -16.87 16.57
N ARG A 181 2.88 -18.03 16.14
CA ARG A 181 2.33 -19.35 16.47
C ARG A 181 3.13 -20.15 17.52
N THR A 182 4.13 -19.54 18.17
CA THR A 182 4.91 -20.20 19.25
C THR A 182 4.91 -19.43 20.59
N GLY A 183 3.91 -18.58 20.84
CA GLY A 183 3.84 -17.72 22.03
C GLY A 183 2.65 -17.97 22.97
N ARG A 184 1.85 -19.03 22.79
CA ARG A 184 0.86 -19.43 23.80
C ARG A 184 1.51 -20.38 24.81
N ARG A 185 2.15 -19.81 25.83
CA ARG A 185 2.34 -20.43 27.14
C ARG A 185 2.12 -19.38 28.21
#